data_AF-A0A3C0RC81-F1
#
_entry.id   AF-A0A3C0RC81-F1
#
_cell.length_a   1.000
_cell.length_b   1.000
_cell.length_c   1.000
_cell.angle_alpha   90.00
_cell.angle_beta   90.00
_cell.angle_gamma   90.00
#
_symmetry.space_group_name_H-M   'P 1'
#
loop_
_entity.id
_entity.type
_entity.pdbx_description
1 polymer ?
#
loop_
_entity_poly.entity_id
_entity_poly.type
_entity_poly.pdbx_seq_one_letter_code
_entity_poly.pdbx_strand_id
1 'polypeptide(L)'
;MQRFGGLKAVLFPNSSKEEWKKQNASKEDLKLHPHIMELHELLQQQLTQKEYKQAINSIRNSILTAFYTPKIIPQSLFAVLKEKGIEPTAMYEPSSGAGVFVTEAAAAFPSLQTISAVEKDFSTGKVLTALSSSFPVTTTVQIKGFEKTPATENGQFDLVVSNIPFGNFKVYDESIQEKELKEKIHNYFFA
;
A
#
# COMPACT_ATOMS: atom_id res chain seq x y z
N MET A 1 13.32 11.76 11.99
CA MET A 1 12.19 10.80 11.99
C MET A 1 11.05 11.41 11.19
N GLN A 2 11.04 11.26 9.87
CA GLN A 2 9.96 11.78 9.01
C GLN A 2 9.10 10.59 8.55
N ARG A 3 7.96 10.44 9.21
CA ARG A 3 6.85 9.60 8.74
C ARG A 3 6.13 10.38 7.64
N PHE A 4 5.72 9.69 6.58
CA PHE A 4 4.85 10.12 5.48
C PHE A 4 4.18 11.49 5.67
N GLY A 5 4.75 12.55 5.06
CA GLY A 5 4.15 13.90 5.10
C GLY A 5 2.81 14.00 4.36
N GLY A 6 2.46 12.99 3.55
CA GLY A 6 1.18 12.93 2.83
C GLY A 6 0.02 12.38 3.66
N LEU A 7 0.19 11.18 4.23
CA LEU A 7 -0.86 10.52 5.02
C LEU A 7 -0.99 11.04 6.45
N LYS A 8 0.04 11.71 7.00
CA LYS A 8 -0.05 12.34 8.32
C LYS A 8 -1.12 13.45 8.35
N ALA A 9 -1.36 14.12 7.22
CA ALA A 9 -2.37 15.18 7.10
C ALA A 9 -3.79 14.71 7.50
N VAL A 10 -4.13 13.44 7.24
CA VAL A 10 -5.41 12.80 7.62
C VAL A 10 -5.58 12.65 9.14
N LEU A 11 -4.48 12.67 9.90
CA LEU A 11 -4.56 12.55 11.37
C LEU A 11 -5.08 13.84 12.02
N PHE A 12 -4.93 14.97 11.35
CA PHE A 12 -5.41 16.25 11.85
C PHE A 12 -6.95 16.32 11.80
N PRO A 13 -7.57 17.07 12.72
CA PRO A 13 -9.02 17.16 12.79
C PRO A 13 -9.61 17.99 11.64
N ASN A 14 -10.91 17.84 11.40
CA ASN A 14 -11.71 18.76 10.58
C ASN A 14 -11.74 20.14 11.24
N SER A 15 -10.74 20.97 10.95
CA SER A 15 -10.53 22.28 11.57
C SER A 15 -9.66 23.16 10.68
N SER A 16 -9.48 24.43 11.08
CA SER A 16 -8.75 25.41 10.28
C SER A 16 -7.24 25.12 10.24
N LYS A 17 -6.56 25.76 9.27
CA LYS A 17 -5.09 25.70 9.15
C LYS A 17 -4.39 26.25 10.39
N GLU A 18 -4.96 27.23 11.09
CA GLU A 18 -4.43 27.73 12.35
C GLU A 18 -4.42 26.65 13.43
N GLU A 19 -5.49 25.88 13.52
CA GLU A 19 -5.62 24.79 14.49
C GLU A 19 -4.63 23.66 14.20
N TRP A 20 -4.42 23.35 12.91
CA TRP A 20 -3.39 22.40 12.47
C TRP A 20 -1.98 22.86 12.84
N LYS A 21 -1.68 24.16 12.68
CA LYS A 21 -0.39 24.74 13.10
C LYS A 21 -0.15 24.58 14.60
N LYS A 22 -1.18 24.77 15.44
CA LYS A 22 -1.09 24.51 16.90
C LYS A 22 -0.76 23.04 17.21
N GLN A 23 -1.13 22.13 16.32
CA GLN A 23 -0.83 20.69 16.42
C GLN A 23 0.48 20.29 15.71
N ASN A 24 1.36 21.25 15.43
CA ASN A 24 2.66 21.02 14.77
C ASN A 24 2.54 20.42 13.36
N ALA A 25 1.55 20.86 12.58
CA ALA A 25 1.48 20.58 11.15
C ALA A 25 2.67 21.21 10.40
N SER A 26 3.31 20.42 9.55
CA SER A 26 4.39 20.88 8.65
C SER A 26 3.84 21.72 7.50
N LYS A 27 4.73 22.37 6.74
CA LYS A 27 4.33 23.13 5.54
C LYS A 27 3.69 22.21 4.50
N GLU A 28 4.14 20.97 4.41
CA GLU A 28 3.63 19.92 3.54
C GLU A 28 2.23 19.47 3.98
N ASP A 29 2.00 19.28 5.29
CA ASP A 29 0.67 18.97 5.83
C ASP A 29 -0.34 20.09 5.49
N LEU A 30 0.06 21.36 5.64
CA LEU A 30 -0.79 22.51 5.36
C LEU A 30 -1.17 22.67 3.87
N LYS A 31 -0.35 22.13 2.94
CA LYS A 31 -0.68 22.09 1.51
C LYS A 31 -1.84 21.12 1.23
N LEU A 32 -1.95 20.06 2.03
CA LEU A 32 -2.96 19.01 1.87
C LEU A 32 -4.28 19.34 2.57
N HIS A 33 -4.29 20.35 3.45
CA HIS A 33 -5.48 20.80 4.18
C HIS A 33 -6.77 20.87 3.34
N PRO A 34 -6.80 21.48 2.13
CA PRO A 34 -8.03 21.54 1.34
C PRO A 34 -8.60 20.16 0.99
N HIS A 35 -7.74 19.21 0.62
CA HIS A 35 -8.13 17.84 0.25
C HIS A 35 -8.60 17.05 1.47
N ILE A 36 -8.01 17.30 2.64
CA ILE A 36 -8.46 16.66 3.89
C ILE A 36 -9.81 17.22 4.34
N MET A 37 -10.06 18.53 4.14
CA MET A 37 -11.38 19.10 4.43
C MET A 37 -12.43 18.53 3.48
N GLU A 38 -12.12 18.41 2.19
CA GLU A 38 -12.99 17.77 1.20
C GLU A 38 -13.32 16.32 1.59
N LEU A 39 -12.33 15.55 2.04
CA LEU A 39 -12.56 14.21 2.59
C LEU A 39 -13.52 14.23 3.79
N HIS A 40 -13.35 15.16 4.73
CA HIS A 40 -14.26 15.28 5.87
C HIS A 40 -15.68 15.66 5.45
N GLU A 41 -15.83 16.58 4.50
CA GLU A 41 -17.12 17.00 3.95
C GLU A 41 -17.84 15.84 3.26
N LEU A 42 -17.14 15.10 2.38
CA LEU A 42 -17.69 13.91 1.71
C LEU A 42 -18.14 12.86 2.72
N LEU A 43 -17.34 12.58 3.75
CA LEU A 43 -17.72 11.63 4.80
C LEU A 43 -18.93 12.11 5.61
N GLN A 44 -19.02 13.40 5.91
CA GLN A 44 -20.17 13.96 6.64
C GLN A 44 -21.45 14.03 5.81
N GLN A 45 -21.34 14.14 4.49
CA GLN A 45 -22.50 14.10 3.58
C GLN A 45 -23.07 12.69 3.44
N GLN A 46 -22.22 11.66 3.49
CA GLN A 46 -22.62 10.28 3.22
C GLN A 46 -22.89 9.45 4.49
N LEU A 47 -22.40 9.90 5.66
CA LEU A 47 -22.46 9.13 6.90
C LEU A 47 -23.21 9.88 7.99
N THR A 48 -23.87 9.14 8.88
CA THR A 48 -24.40 9.72 10.13
C THR A 48 -23.25 10.18 11.02
N GLN A 49 -23.53 11.07 11.99
CA GLN A 49 -22.50 11.55 12.91
C GLN A 49 -21.78 10.45 13.69
N LYS A 50 -22.46 9.33 13.97
CA LYS A 50 -21.86 8.18 14.66
C LYS A 50 -20.90 7.44 13.73
N GLU A 51 -21.32 7.18 12.49
CA GLU A 51 -20.53 6.49 11.47
C GLU A 51 -19.34 7.33 11.02
N TYR A 52 -19.50 8.64 10.89
CA TYR A 52 -18.40 9.58 10.63
C TYR A 52 -17.31 9.47 11.71
N LYS A 53 -17.67 9.51 12.99
CA LYS A 53 -16.70 9.35 14.09
C LYS A 53 -16.01 7.99 14.06
N GLN A 54 -16.74 6.93 13.72
CA GLN A 54 -16.19 5.59 13.57
C GLN A 54 -15.23 5.51 12.38
N ALA A 55 -15.58 6.08 11.23
CA ALA A 55 -14.73 6.12 10.04
C ALA A 55 -13.43 6.87 10.29
N ILE A 56 -13.49 8.06 10.90
CA ILE A 56 -12.29 8.85 11.25
C ILE A 56 -11.41 8.11 12.26
N ASN A 57 -12.00 7.48 13.30
CA ASN A 57 -11.23 6.69 14.25
C ASN A 57 -10.60 5.45 13.60
N SER A 58 -11.31 4.77 12.70
CA SER A 58 -10.77 3.64 11.93
C SER A 58 -9.63 4.07 11.02
N ILE A 59 -9.75 5.22 10.34
CA ILE A 59 -8.70 5.78 9.50
C ILE A 59 -7.45 6.13 10.33
N ARG A 60 -7.64 6.80 11.49
CA ARG A 60 -6.54 7.14 12.41
C ARG A 60 -5.86 5.89 12.99
N ASN A 61 -6.65 4.95 13.48
CA ASN A 61 -6.14 3.71 14.04
C ASN A 61 -5.44 2.87 12.99
N SER A 62 -5.97 2.83 11.77
CA SER A 62 -5.30 2.29 10.60
C SER A 62 -3.96 3.01 10.44
N ILE A 63 -3.87 4.31 10.16
CA ILE A 63 -2.57 4.99 9.95
C ILE A 63 -1.55 4.81 11.11
N LEU A 64 -2.02 4.70 12.36
CA LEU A 64 -1.17 4.48 13.53
C LEU A 64 -0.68 3.02 13.68
N THR A 65 -1.39 2.05 13.10
CA THR A 65 -1.11 0.60 13.19
C THR A 65 -0.83 -0.07 11.85
N ALA A 66 -1.07 0.62 10.73
CA ALA A 66 -1.26 0.01 9.42
C ALA A 66 0.02 0.04 8.60
N PHE A 67 0.59 -1.15 8.53
CA PHE A 67 1.06 -1.73 7.27
C PHE A 67 -0.12 -2.20 6.39
N TYR A 68 -1.34 -1.67 6.59
CA TYR A 68 -2.57 -2.07 5.92
C TYR A 68 -2.96 -1.08 4.82
N THR A 69 -3.16 -1.60 3.62
CA THR A 69 -3.61 -0.82 2.45
C THR A 69 -5.14 -0.85 2.37
N PRO A 70 -5.84 0.30 2.46
CA PRO A 70 -7.29 0.34 2.21
C PRO A 70 -7.61 -0.04 0.77
N LYS A 71 -8.67 -0.84 0.54
CA LYS A 71 -9.08 -1.33 -0.80
C LYS A 71 -9.24 -0.23 -1.86
N ILE A 72 -9.69 0.95 -1.44
CA ILE A 72 -9.87 2.09 -2.34
C ILE A 72 -8.58 2.49 -3.07
N ILE A 73 -7.40 2.22 -2.48
CA ILE A 73 -6.11 2.53 -3.08
C ILE A 73 -5.83 1.66 -4.33
N PRO A 74 -5.76 0.31 -4.23
CA PRO A 74 -5.64 -0.54 -5.42
C PRO A 74 -6.79 -0.35 -6.40
N GLN A 75 -8.03 -0.19 -5.92
CA GLN A 75 -9.18 0.01 -6.80
C GLN A 75 -9.02 1.25 -7.68
N SER A 76 -8.63 2.38 -7.08
CA SER A 76 -8.39 3.63 -7.82
C SER A 76 -7.22 3.49 -8.78
N LEU A 77 -6.13 2.86 -8.34
CA LEU A 77 -4.96 2.62 -9.20
C LEU A 77 -5.32 1.77 -10.42
N PHE A 78 -5.98 0.63 -10.21
CA PHE A 78 -6.34 -0.29 -11.27
C PHE A 78 -7.43 0.28 -12.20
N ALA A 79 -8.34 1.11 -11.68
CA ALA A 79 -9.27 1.85 -12.52
C ALA A 79 -8.55 2.80 -13.49
N VAL A 80 -7.53 3.53 -13.02
CA VAL A 80 -6.73 4.41 -13.88
C VAL A 80 -5.94 3.61 -14.92
N LEU A 81 -5.34 2.47 -14.55
CA LEU A 81 -4.64 1.61 -15.51
C LEU A 81 -5.56 1.14 -16.63
N LYS A 82 -6.76 0.68 -16.29
CA LYS A 82 -7.80 0.30 -17.27
C LYS A 82 -8.20 1.45 -18.18
N GLU A 83 -8.42 2.64 -17.64
CA GLU A 83 -8.77 3.83 -18.43
C GLU A 83 -7.69 4.15 -19.47
N LYS A 84 -6.42 3.89 -19.14
CA LYS A 84 -5.29 4.05 -20.05
C LYS A 84 -5.06 2.85 -20.98
N GLY A 85 -5.93 1.84 -20.95
CA GLY A 85 -5.81 0.64 -21.76
C GLY A 85 -4.66 -0.27 -21.36
N ILE A 86 -4.18 -0.16 -20.11
CA ILE A 86 -3.14 -1.02 -19.56
C ILE A 86 -3.82 -2.25 -18.95
N GLU A 87 -3.64 -3.39 -19.61
CA GLU A 87 -4.19 -4.70 -19.21
C GLU A 87 -3.01 -5.65 -18.92
N PRO A 88 -2.52 -5.71 -17.66
CA PRO A 88 -1.41 -6.55 -17.28
C PRO A 88 -1.77 -8.04 -17.40
N THR A 89 -0.77 -8.86 -17.69
CA THR A 89 -0.89 -10.32 -17.78
C THR A 89 -0.11 -11.03 -16.66
N ALA A 90 0.89 -10.37 -16.09
CA ALA A 90 1.76 -10.91 -15.05
C ALA A 90 2.08 -9.85 -13.97
N MET A 91 1.50 -10.02 -12.77
CA MET A 91 1.68 -9.09 -11.67
C MET A 91 2.65 -9.60 -10.59
N TYR A 92 3.47 -8.71 -10.04
CA TYR A 92 4.34 -8.93 -8.89
C TYR A 92 3.98 -8.00 -7.71
N GLU A 93 3.87 -8.55 -6.50
CA GLU A 93 3.71 -7.79 -5.26
C GLU A 93 4.79 -8.19 -4.23
N PRO A 94 5.90 -7.42 -4.09
CA PRO A 94 7.05 -7.81 -3.25
C PRO A 94 6.82 -7.72 -1.73
N SER A 95 5.74 -7.06 -1.29
CA SER A 95 5.35 -6.94 0.12
C SER A 95 3.84 -6.90 0.21
N SER A 96 3.22 -8.08 0.27
CA SER A 96 1.79 -8.26 -0.01
C SER A 96 0.87 -8.16 1.19
N GLY A 97 1.37 -8.34 2.41
CA GLY A 97 0.58 -8.41 3.63
C GLY A 97 -0.54 -9.45 3.49
N ALA A 98 -1.78 -9.03 3.74
CA ALA A 98 -2.97 -9.88 3.54
C ALA A 98 -3.42 -9.96 2.05
N GLY A 99 -2.69 -9.33 1.12
CA GLY A 99 -2.91 -9.38 -0.32
C GLY A 99 -4.07 -8.54 -0.83
N VAL A 100 -4.18 -7.29 -0.35
CA VAL A 100 -5.22 -6.37 -0.83
C VAL A 100 -4.99 -6.04 -2.31
N PHE A 101 -3.75 -5.79 -2.76
CA PHE A 101 -3.49 -5.58 -4.19
C PHE A 101 -3.72 -6.86 -5.00
N VAL A 102 -3.24 -8.03 -4.55
CA VAL A 102 -3.57 -9.32 -5.19
C VAL A 102 -5.08 -9.49 -5.41
N THR A 103 -5.88 -9.29 -4.35
CA THR A 103 -7.33 -9.51 -4.38
C THR A 103 -8.01 -8.56 -5.36
N GLU A 104 -7.69 -7.26 -5.29
CA GLU A 104 -8.31 -6.27 -6.16
C GLU A 104 -7.80 -6.39 -7.62
N ALA A 105 -6.58 -6.87 -7.84
CA ALA A 105 -6.03 -7.10 -9.18
C ALA A 105 -6.72 -8.29 -9.87
N ALA A 106 -6.88 -9.39 -9.16
CA ALA A 106 -7.60 -10.58 -9.64
C ALA A 106 -9.06 -10.26 -10.01
N ALA A 107 -9.69 -9.32 -9.30
CA ALA A 107 -11.02 -8.83 -9.63
C ALA A 107 -11.02 -7.79 -10.77
N ALA A 108 -9.98 -6.96 -10.84
CA ALA A 108 -9.89 -5.91 -11.83
C ALA A 108 -9.58 -6.45 -13.22
N PHE A 109 -8.54 -7.26 -13.40
CA PHE A 109 -8.02 -7.55 -14.74
C PHE A 109 -8.31 -9.00 -15.17
N PRO A 110 -9.26 -9.23 -16.10
CA PRO A 110 -9.55 -10.57 -16.60
C PRO A 110 -8.39 -11.17 -17.42
N SER A 111 -7.49 -10.33 -17.93
CA SER A 111 -6.29 -10.72 -18.69
C SER A 111 -5.15 -11.25 -17.82
N LEU A 112 -5.21 -11.06 -16.49
CA LEU A 112 -4.16 -11.54 -15.59
C LEU A 112 -4.11 -13.06 -15.61
N GLN A 113 -2.92 -13.59 -15.93
CA GLN A 113 -2.65 -15.02 -15.98
C GLN A 113 -1.89 -15.49 -14.74
N THR A 114 -0.99 -14.64 -14.24
CA THR A 114 -0.17 -14.95 -13.07
C THR A 114 -0.08 -13.75 -12.11
N ILE A 115 -0.11 -14.07 -10.82
CA ILE A 115 0.28 -13.15 -9.74
C ILE A 115 1.34 -13.85 -8.88
N SER A 116 2.47 -13.18 -8.65
CA SER A 116 3.44 -13.61 -7.64
C SER A 116 3.49 -12.58 -6.53
N ALA A 117 3.26 -13.05 -5.31
CA ALA A 117 3.22 -12.22 -4.11
C ALA A 117 4.25 -12.72 -3.11
N VAL A 118 4.99 -11.80 -2.50
CA VAL A 118 5.96 -12.09 -1.46
C VAL A 118 5.44 -11.51 -0.15
N GLU A 119 5.47 -12.31 0.92
CA GLU A 119 5.10 -11.87 2.26
C GLU A 119 6.06 -12.46 3.29
N LYS A 120 6.58 -11.62 4.17
CA LYS A 120 7.55 -12.03 5.18
C LYS A 120 6.90 -12.63 6.42
N ASP A 121 5.74 -12.12 6.82
CA ASP A 121 4.98 -12.60 7.97
C ASP A 121 4.21 -13.87 7.63
N PHE A 122 4.41 -14.90 8.45
CA PHE A 122 3.83 -16.21 8.21
C PHE A 122 2.30 -16.18 8.26
N SER A 123 1.72 -15.43 9.19
CA SER A 123 0.27 -15.42 9.43
C SER A 123 -0.48 -14.79 8.27
N THR A 124 -0.05 -13.59 7.85
CA THR A 124 -0.64 -12.86 6.73
C THR A 124 -0.38 -13.56 5.40
N GLY A 125 0.82 -14.12 5.18
CA GLY A 125 1.11 -14.94 4.01
C GLY A 125 0.22 -16.19 3.89
N LYS A 126 -0.10 -16.85 5.02
CA LYS A 126 -1.04 -17.99 5.04
C LYS A 126 -2.47 -17.56 4.73
N VAL A 127 -2.91 -16.42 5.25
CA VAL A 127 -4.23 -15.85 4.91
C VAL A 127 -4.31 -15.59 3.41
N LEU A 128 -3.30 -14.94 2.82
CA LEU A 128 -3.27 -14.66 1.39
C LEU A 128 -3.26 -15.95 0.56
N THR A 129 -2.48 -16.96 0.94
CA THR A 129 -2.46 -18.27 0.27
C THR A 129 -3.85 -18.93 0.25
N ALA A 130 -4.58 -18.84 1.36
CA ALA A 130 -5.93 -19.39 1.45
C ALA A 130 -6.92 -18.62 0.56
N LEU A 131 -6.87 -17.28 0.60
CA LEU A 131 -7.70 -16.42 -0.26
C LEU A 131 -7.45 -16.69 -1.73
N SER A 132 -6.18 -16.81 -2.12
CA SER A 132 -5.77 -16.96 -3.51
C SER A 132 -6.19 -18.28 -4.14
N SER A 133 -6.50 -19.28 -3.33
CA SER A 133 -7.03 -20.58 -3.80
C SER A 133 -8.41 -20.46 -4.47
N SER A 134 -9.12 -19.36 -4.23
CA SER A 134 -10.44 -19.07 -4.83
C SER A 134 -10.37 -18.18 -6.08
N PHE A 135 -9.20 -17.64 -6.41
CA PHE A 135 -9.06 -16.69 -7.51
C PHE A 135 -9.03 -17.42 -8.86
N PRO A 136 -9.58 -16.82 -9.92
CA PRO A 136 -9.51 -17.38 -11.28
C PRO A 136 -8.11 -17.30 -11.90
N VAL A 137 -7.19 -16.56 -11.28
CA VAL A 137 -5.82 -16.34 -11.73
C VAL A 137 -4.83 -17.20 -10.94
N THR A 138 -3.80 -17.72 -11.62
CA THR A 138 -2.75 -18.49 -10.95
C THR A 138 -1.97 -17.57 -10.02
N THR A 139 -2.06 -17.82 -8.72
CA THR A 139 -1.42 -16.97 -7.71
C THR A 139 -0.40 -17.78 -6.91
N THR A 140 0.85 -17.33 -6.92
CA THR A 140 1.95 -17.89 -6.12
C THR A 140 2.24 -16.98 -4.94
N VAL A 141 2.15 -17.51 -3.72
CA VAL A 141 2.46 -16.76 -2.49
C VAL A 141 3.75 -17.30 -1.88
N GLN A 142 4.78 -16.46 -1.82
CA GLN A 142 6.09 -16.80 -1.29
C GLN A 142 6.21 -16.24 0.13
N ILE A 143 6.06 -17.12 1.13
CA ILE A 143 6.16 -16.74 2.55
C ILE A 143 7.63 -16.66 2.97
N LYS A 144 8.31 -15.58 2.60
CA LYS A 144 9.72 -15.29 2.88
C LYS A 144 10.01 -13.80 2.76
N GLY A 145 11.17 -13.37 3.26
CA GLY A 145 11.64 -12.02 3.01
C GLY A 145 11.91 -11.81 1.52
N PHE A 146 11.62 -10.60 1.01
CA PHE A 146 11.89 -10.24 -0.38
C PHE A 146 13.36 -10.44 -0.74
N GLU A 147 14.27 -10.26 0.22
CA GLU A 147 15.70 -10.51 0.04
C GLU A 147 16.11 -11.96 -0.23
N LYS A 148 15.15 -12.88 -0.20
CA LYS A 148 15.35 -14.31 -0.46
C LYS A 148 14.67 -14.76 -1.75
N THR A 149 14.17 -13.85 -2.57
CA THR A 149 13.63 -14.18 -3.90
C THR A 149 14.77 -14.47 -4.87
N PRO A 150 14.67 -15.52 -5.68
CA PRO A 150 15.69 -15.84 -6.66
C PRO A 150 15.73 -14.78 -7.77
N ALA A 151 16.92 -14.40 -8.21
CA ALA A 151 17.13 -13.45 -9.30
C ALA A 151 16.49 -13.89 -10.63
N THR A 152 16.15 -15.18 -10.76
CA THR A 152 15.41 -15.70 -11.92
C THR A 152 14.04 -15.05 -12.09
N GLU A 153 13.42 -14.50 -11.03
CA GLU A 153 12.12 -13.82 -11.09
C GLU A 153 12.18 -12.44 -11.79
N ASN A 154 13.37 -11.87 -11.98
CA ASN A 154 13.54 -10.54 -12.57
C ASN A 154 13.07 -10.51 -14.03
N GLY A 155 12.31 -9.47 -14.39
CA GLY A 155 11.83 -9.25 -15.76
C GLY A 155 10.70 -10.17 -16.22
N GLN A 156 10.12 -10.99 -15.32
CA GLN A 156 9.02 -11.89 -15.66
C GLN A 156 7.61 -11.24 -15.58
N PHE A 157 7.52 -10.03 -15.02
CA PHE A 157 6.24 -9.39 -14.69
C PHE A 157 6.10 -8.05 -15.42
N ASP A 158 4.89 -7.77 -15.92
CA ASP A 158 4.55 -6.54 -16.65
C ASP A 158 3.90 -5.48 -15.74
N LEU A 159 3.52 -5.85 -14.52
CA LEU A 159 3.08 -4.94 -13.47
C LEU A 159 3.74 -5.30 -12.13
N VAL A 160 4.42 -4.34 -11.52
CA VAL A 160 4.89 -4.44 -10.12
C VAL A 160 4.15 -3.40 -9.29
N VAL A 161 3.45 -3.84 -8.25
CA VAL A 161 2.68 -2.96 -7.36
C VAL A 161 2.73 -3.47 -5.93
N SER A 162 2.95 -2.59 -4.96
CA SER A 162 2.95 -2.94 -3.55
C SER A 162 2.89 -1.72 -2.65
N ASN A 163 2.40 -1.91 -1.43
CA ASN A 163 2.66 -1.02 -0.31
C ASN A 163 3.90 -1.49 0.44
N ILE A 164 5.07 -1.09 -0.04
CA ILE A 164 6.36 -1.51 0.50
C ILE A 164 6.64 -0.85 1.86
N PRO A 165 7.39 -1.51 2.75
CA PRO A 165 7.77 -0.91 4.02
C PRO A 165 8.73 0.26 3.82
N PHE A 166 8.51 1.36 4.55
CA PHE A 166 9.44 2.49 4.61
C PHE A 166 10.11 2.57 5.99
N GLY A 167 11.44 2.61 6.00
CA GLY A 167 12.20 2.84 7.21
C GLY A 167 13.71 2.90 6.98
N ASN A 168 14.43 3.30 8.03
CA ASN A 168 15.90 3.32 8.07
C ASN A 168 16.44 2.00 8.64
N PHE A 169 15.97 0.88 8.11
CA PHE A 169 16.45 -0.45 8.48
C PHE A 169 17.29 -0.98 7.33
N LYS A 170 18.45 -1.55 7.65
CA LYS A 170 19.33 -2.13 6.65
C LYS A 170 18.83 -3.51 6.24
N VAL A 171 18.87 -3.79 4.94
CA VAL A 171 18.59 -5.13 4.39
C VAL A 171 19.93 -5.80 4.11
N TYR A 172 20.09 -7.05 4.55
CA TYR A 172 21.26 -7.84 4.21
C TYR A 172 20.94 -8.69 2.99
N ASP A 173 21.52 -8.28 1.87
CA ASP A 173 21.48 -9.02 0.61
C ASP A 173 22.88 -8.96 -0.01
N GLU A 174 23.44 -10.12 -0.32
CA GLU A 174 24.78 -10.26 -0.90
C GLU A 174 24.77 -10.08 -2.42
N SER A 175 23.60 -10.19 -3.06
CA SER A 175 23.44 -10.04 -4.50
C SER A 175 23.51 -8.57 -4.97
N ILE A 176 23.15 -7.62 -4.11
CA ILE A 176 23.25 -6.18 -4.38
C ILE A 176 24.56 -5.64 -3.80
N GLN A 177 25.41 -5.04 -4.64
CA GLN A 177 26.73 -4.54 -4.20
C GLN A 177 26.65 -3.10 -3.66
N GLU A 178 25.68 -2.34 -4.14
CA GLU A 178 25.41 -0.94 -3.79
C GLU A 178 24.89 -0.85 -2.36
N LYS A 179 25.68 -0.22 -1.49
CA LYS A 179 25.32 -0.11 -0.07
C LYS A 179 24.11 0.80 0.12
N GLU A 180 23.98 1.86 -0.68
CA GLU A 180 22.92 2.85 -0.60
C GLU A 180 21.52 2.24 -0.82
N LEU A 181 21.44 1.18 -1.65
CA LEU A 181 20.21 0.43 -1.90
C LEU A 181 19.81 -0.44 -0.70
N LYS A 182 20.79 -0.87 0.09
CA LYS A 182 20.58 -1.73 1.27
C LYS A 182 20.46 -0.97 2.58
N GLU A 183 20.81 0.31 2.62
CA GLU A 183 20.78 1.11 3.86
C GLU A 183 19.37 1.46 4.35
N LYS A 184 18.43 1.54 3.43
CA LYS A 184 17.03 1.82 3.71
C LYS A 184 16.16 0.80 3.01
N ILE A 185 15.27 0.16 3.76
CA ILE A 185 14.41 -0.90 3.25
C ILE A 185 13.60 -0.50 2.01
N HIS A 186 13.11 0.75 1.91
CA HIS A 186 12.38 1.16 0.70
C HIS A 186 13.26 1.26 -0.54
N ASN A 187 14.54 1.65 -0.39
CA ASN A 187 15.47 1.66 -1.53
C ASN A 187 15.69 0.24 -2.06
N TYR A 188 15.79 -0.73 -1.15
CA TYR A 188 15.96 -2.13 -1.49
C TYR A 188 14.79 -2.66 -2.33
N PHE A 189 13.57 -2.25 -2.01
CA PHE A 189 12.37 -2.64 -2.75
C PHE A 189 12.22 -1.96 -4.13
N PHE A 190 13.00 -0.90 -4.41
CA PHE A 190 13.04 -0.22 -5.71
C PHE A 190 14.31 -0.55 -6.53
N ALA A 191 15.23 -1.33 -5.97
CA ALA A 191 16.45 -1.77 -6.63
C ALA A 191 16.15 -2.82 -7.70
#